data_AF-A0A3D0VK77-F1
#
_entry.id   AF-A0A3D0VK77-F1
#
_cell.length_a   1.000
_cell.length_b   1.000
_cell.length_c   1.000
_cell.angle_alpha   90.00
_cell.angle_beta   90.00
_cell.angle_gamma   90.00
#
_symmetry.space_group_name_H-M   'P 1'
#
loop_
_entity.id
_entity.type
_entity.pdbx_description
1 polymer ?
#
loop_
_entity_poly.entity_id
_entity_poly.type
_entity_poly.pdbx_seq_one_letter_code
_entity_poly.pdbx_strand_id
1 'polypeptide(L)'
;MKIRLVIFCVFSIAFVEINAQPAIHFNTQKEKYWLYKEGLKNFMIFSQDESEFGCDIPARNRDANDVVRWSDEARMIGYYIATLSMEYDLQIKSGLSSNSPEVEQTKKELFFALEAINRLDWEAEQSWDCSACIGDGFCEDNINGFFIRDDVPRDFETNQTYIDKLNESWVPIHDGHRVKCIASSYIAYVKHGSEMSQDHLAFLFLGFACVKHFLPENENYMNKIFSDGKSSTRSFVKEVQEITVRIIDYLVLHDWTYWNICESRCVHGVNNEKDENVCFANENGSHTGSLCERGGANAFYHAVGFAASAKFITEGSIYEQHAINVLNSVYSYLHNNYW
;
A
#
# COMPACT_ATOMS: atom_id res chain seq x y z
N MET A 1 -50.09 -37.21 10.32
CA MET A 1 -48.91 -37.43 11.19
C MET A 1 -47.60 -36.87 10.62
N LYS A 2 -47.37 -36.87 9.29
CA LYS A 2 -46.12 -36.40 8.67
C LYS A 2 -45.83 -34.88 8.79
N ILE A 3 -46.85 -34.01 8.86
CA ILE A 3 -46.68 -32.55 8.95
C ILE A 3 -46.17 -32.08 10.33
N ARG A 4 -46.47 -32.81 11.41
CA ARG A 4 -46.01 -32.44 12.76
C ARG A 4 -44.52 -32.70 12.99
N LEU A 5 -43.91 -33.61 12.22
CA LEU A 5 -42.48 -33.92 12.31
C LEU A 5 -41.61 -32.83 11.65
N VAL A 6 -42.09 -32.24 10.55
CA VAL A 6 -41.36 -31.20 9.80
C VAL A 6 -41.29 -29.89 10.59
N ILE A 7 -42.36 -29.50 11.27
CA ILE A 7 -42.39 -28.29 12.12
C ILE A 7 -41.40 -28.42 13.29
N PHE A 8 -41.27 -29.62 13.87
CA PHE A 8 -40.32 -29.86 14.96
C PHE A 8 -38.86 -29.74 14.48
N CYS A 9 -38.52 -30.26 13.29
CA CYS A 9 -37.18 -30.12 12.72
C CYS A 9 -36.83 -28.66 12.37
N VAL A 10 -37.78 -27.87 11.87
CA VAL A 10 -37.53 -26.44 11.56
C VAL A 10 -37.40 -25.61 12.84
N PHE A 11 -38.17 -25.91 13.89
CA PHE A 11 -38.01 -25.25 15.19
C PHE A 11 -36.69 -25.61 15.89
N SER A 12 -36.19 -26.84 15.75
CA SER A 12 -34.90 -27.23 16.35
C SER A 12 -33.70 -26.53 15.72
N ILE A 13 -33.77 -26.11 14.45
CA ILE A 13 -32.69 -25.36 13.78
C ILE A 13 -32.71 -23.89 14.20
N ALA A 14 -33.86 -23.35 14.62
CA ALA A 14 -34.00 -21.95 15.03
C ALA A 14 -33.40 -21.63 16.42
N PHE A 15 -33.05 -22.64 17.22
CA PHE A 15 -32.50 -22.46 18.58
C PHE A 15 -31.08 -23.01 18.75
N VAL A 16 -30.42 -23.49 17.69
CA VAL A 16 -28.98 -23.73 17.76
C VAL A 16 -28.33 -22.37 17.60
N GLU A 17 -28.00 -21.73 18.73
CA GLU A 17 -26.95 -20.71 18.73
C GLU A 17 -25.68 -21.39 18.25
N ILE A 18 -25.41 -21.26 16.94
CA ILE A 18 -24.11 -21.56 16.36
C ILE A 18 -23.18 -20.51 16.94
N ASN A 19 -22.67 -20.78 18.13
CA ASN A 19 -21.59 -20.01 18.72
C ASN A 19 -20.40 -20.17 17.77
N ALA A 20 -20.16 -19.15 16.96
CA ALA A 20 -19.25 -19.21 15.83
C ALA A 20 -17.85 -19.68 16.23
N GLN A 21 -17.43 -19.42 17.49
CA GLN A 21 -16.32 -20.10 18.18
C GLN A 21 -16.54 -20.07 19.71
N PRO A 22 -16.09 -21.08 20.48
CA PRO A 22 -16.02 -21.00 21.94
C PRO A 22 -15.19 -19.80 22.42
N ALA A 23 -15.61 -19.12 23.50
CA ALA A 23 -14.90 -17.95 24.07
C ALA A 23 -13.41 -18.20 24.39
N ILE A 24 -13.02 -19.45 24.65
CA ILE A 24 -11.62 -19.86 24.83
C ILE A 24 -10.78 -19.55 23.59
N HIS A 25 -11.33 -19.77 22.39
CA HIS A 25 -10.63 -19.46 21.14
C HIS A 25 -10.51 -17.95 20.91
N PHE A 26 -11.47 -17.14 21.36
CA PHE A 26 -11.40 -15.69 21.19
C PHE A 26 -10.17 -15.08 21.88
N ASN A 27 -9.89 -15.47 23.13
CA ASN A 27 -8.71 -14.98 23.85
C ASN A 27 -7.41 -15.43 23.16
N THR A 28 -7.32 -16.69 22.73
CA THR A 28 -6.15 -17.18 21.99
C THR A 28 -5.95 -16.47 20.64
N GLN A 29 -7.03 -16.17 19.91
CA GLN A 29 -6.93 -15.47 18.63
C GLN A 29 -6.57 -13.99 18.83
N LYS A 30 -7.07 -13.35 19.88
CA LYS A 30 -6.66 -12.01 20.30
C LYS A 30 -5.17 -11.98 20.66
N GLU A 31 -4.70 -12.93 21.47
CA GLU A 31 -3.28 -13.05 21.82
C GLU A 31 -2.41 -13.25 20.57
N LYS A 32 -2.80 -14.15 19.65
CA LYS A 32 -2.10 -14.33 18.38
C LYS A 32 -2.06 -13.06 17.54
N TYR A 33 -3.16 -12.32 17.47
CA TYR A 33 -3.21 -11.06 16.76
C TYR A 33 -2.16 -10.07 17.30
N TRP A 34 -2.13 -9.86 18.62
CA TRP A 34 -1.14 -8.96 19.23
C TRP A 34 0.29 -9.45 19.07
N LEU A 35 0.52 -10.77 19.13
CA LEU A 35 1.82 -11.35 18.83
C LEU A 35 2.25 -11.10 17.38
N TYR A 36 1.33 -11.20 16.42
CA TYR A 36 1.64 -10.91 15.01
C TYR A 36 1.82 -9.42 14.75
N LYS A 37 1.00 -8.56 15.37
CA LYS A 37 1.18 -7.11 15.30
C LYS A 37 2.55 -6.72 15.86
N GLU A 38 2.96 -7.32 16.97
CA GLU A 38 4.29 -7.05 17.52
C GLU A 38 5.40 -7.64 16.65
N GLY A 39 5.15 -8.79 16.03
CA GLY A 39 6.00 -9.36 15.01
C GLY A 39 6.21 -8.42 13.82
N LEU A 40 5.22 -7.61 13.42
CA LEU A 40 5.34 -6.69 12.28
C LEU A 40 6.41 -5.62 12.50
N LYS A 41 6.66 -5.21 13.75
CA LYS A 41 7.72 -4.25 14.06
C LYS A 41 9.10 -4.73 13.57
N ASN A 42 9.33 -6.04 13.49
CA ASN A 42 10.56 -6.60 12.95
C ASN A 42 10.81 -6.28 11.46
N PHE A 43 9.78 -5.80 10.76
CA PHE A 43 9.77 -5.55 9.33
C PHE A 43 9.59 -4.07 9.00
N MET A 44 9.45 -3.17 9.97
CA MET A 44 9.26 -1.76 9.67
C MET A 44 9.90 -0.86 10.73
N ILE A 45 10.33 0.32 10.29
CA ILE A 45 10.73 1.40 11.18
C ILE A 45 9.54 2.33 11.34
N PHE A 46 9.13 2.60 12.57
CA PHE A 46 8.12 3.62 12.84
C PHE A 46 8.78 4.98 12.97
N SER A 47 8.33 5.95 12.18
CA SER A 47 8.83 7.30 12.34
C SER A 47 8.15 8.06 13.48
N GLN A 48 8.80 9.15 13.89
CA GLN A 48 8.15 10.24 14.63
C GLN A 48 7.85 11.44 13.71
N ASP A 49 8.30 11.40 12.46
CA ASP A 49 8.23 12.44 11.44
C ASP A 49 7.83 11.84 10.09
N GLU A 50 6.68 12.25 9.56
CA GLU A 50 6.09 11.75 8.32
C GLU A 50 7.01 11.90 7.09
N SER A 51 8.02 12.77 7.18
CA SER A 51 9.00 13.01 6.11
C SER A 51 10.20 12.06 6.13
N GLU A 52 10.33 11.18 7.13
CA GLU A 52 11.49 10.29 7.26
C GLU A 52 11.47 9.16 6.21
N PHE A 53 12.41 9.19 5.28
CA PHE A 53 12.54 8.22 4.19
C PHE A 53 12.70 6.80 4.73
N GLY A 54 12.14 5.82 4.03
CA GLY A 54 12.20 4.40 4.37
C GLY A 54 11.45 3.99 5.65
N CYS A 55 10.81 4.93 6.34
CA CYS A 55 9.99 4.67 7.52
C CYS A 55 8.52 4.48 7.17
N ASP A 56 7.80 3.76 8.02
CA ASP A 56 6.37 3.45 7.92
C ASP A 56 5.99 2.65 6.67
N ILE A 57 7.00 2.05 6.03
CA ILE A 57 6.89 1.10 4.92
C ILE A 57 7.28 -0.28 5.45
N PRO A 58 6.38 -1.28 5.45
CA PRO A 58 6.74 -2.63 5.83
C PRO A 58 7.66 -3.27 4.80
N ALA A 59 8.74 -3.88 5.25
CA ALA A 59 9.61 -4.75 4.47
C ALA A 59 8.90 -6.07 4.14
N ARG A 60 9.12 -6.57 2.94
CA ARG A 60 8.62 -7.86 2.48
C ARG A 60 9.15 -9.03 3.29
N ASN A 61 10.46 -9.03 3.54
CA ASN A 61 11.09 -10.14 4.24
C ASN A 61 12.38 -9.74 4.94
N ARG A 62 12.67 -10.50 5.98
CA ARG A 62 13.91 -10.51 6.74
C ARG A 62 14.44 -11.93 6.75
N ASP A 63 15.66 -12.14 6.29
CA ASP A 63 16.25 -13.48 6.22
C ASP A 63 17.28 -13.75 7.33
N ALA A 64 17.69 -15.02 7.45
CA ALA A 64 18.63 -15.47 8.47
C ALA A 64 20.07 -14.95 8.28
N ASN A 65 20.35 -14.27 7.16
CA ASN A 65 21.64 -13.63 6.90
C ASN A 65 21.63 -12.15 7.30
N ASP A 66 20.63 -11.71 8.05
CA ASP A 66 20.44 -10.33 8.51
C ASP A 66 20.20 -9.36 7.35
N VAL A 67 19.57 -9.82 6.26
CA VAL A 67 19.12 -8.98 5.15
C VAL A 67 17.64 -8.61 5.35
N VAL A 68 17.31 -7.33 5.23
CA VAL A 68 15.91 -6.84 5.26
C VAL A 68 15.57 -6.20 3.92
N ARG A 69 14.47 -6.62 3.28
CA ARG A 69 14.13 -6.25 1.89
C ARG A 69 12.88 -5.40 1.78
N TRP A 70 13.01 -4.28 1.06
CA TRP A 70 11.99 -3.32 0.66
C TRP A 70 11.73 -3.28 -0.86
N SER A 71 11.99 -4.35 -1.62
CA SER A 71 12.00 -4.25 -3.09
C SER A 71 10.63 -4.16 -3.78
N ASP A 72 9.50 -4.34 -3.07
CA ASP A 72 8.14 -4.43 -3.65
C ASP A 72 7.03 -3.91 -2.70
N GLU A 73 7.29 -2.81 -1.99
CA GLU A 73 6.59 -2.55 -0.73
C GLU A 73 5.28 -1.78 -0.81
N ALA A 74 4.98 -1.07 -1.89
CA ALA A 74 3.65 -0.47 -2.03
C ALA A 74 2.52 -1.52 -1.86
N ARG A 75 2.81 -2.78 -2.18
CA ARG A 75 1.92 -3.92 -1.88
C ARG A 75 1.78 -4.18 -0.39
N MET A 76 2.88 -4.19 0.35
CA MET A 76 2.90 -4.44 1.78
C MET A 76 2.26 -3.28 2.57
N ILE A 77 2.47 -2.04 2.13
CA ILE A 77 1.77 -0.87 2.68
C ILE A 77 0.26 -1.01 2.52
N GLY A 78 -0.23 -1.43 1.34
CA GLY A 78 -1.66 -1.67 1.11
C GLY A 78 -2.28 -2.68 2.08
N TYR A 79 -1.59 -3.80 2.35
CA TYR A 79 -2.02 -4.76 3.38
C TYR A 79 -1.98 -4.19 4.79
N TYR A 80 -0.98 -3.38 5.10
CA TYR A 80 -0.84 -2.78 6.41
C TYR A 80 -1.95 -1.76 6.68
N ILE A 81 -2.25 -0.88 5.70
CA ILE A 81 -3.39 0.04 5.74
C ILE A 81 -4.71 -0.73 5.96
N ALA A 82 -4.93 -1.83 5.23
CA ALA A 82 -6.11 -2.67 5.42
C ALA A 82 -6.19 -3.23 6.85
N THR A 83 -5.06 -3.70 7.38
CA THR A 83 -4.95 -4.25 8.74
C THR A 83 -5.27 -3.20 9.79
N LEU A 84 -4.71 -2.00 9.68
CA LEU A 84 -4.96 -0.87 10.58
C LEU A 84 -6.42 -0.42 10.53
N SER A 85 -7.02 -0.40 9.35
CA SER A 85 -8.44 -0.03 9.17
C SER A 85 -9.37 -1.03 9.88
N MET A 86 -9.10 -2.32 9.73
CA MET A 86 -9.84 -3.38 10.43
C MET A 86 -9.59 -3.36 11.93
N GLU A 87 -8.35 -3.09 12.36
CA GLU A 87 -8.00 -2.96 13.77
C GLU A 87 -8.79 -1.83 14.44
N TYR A 88 -8.86 -0.66 13.80
CA TYR A 88 -9.66 0.47 14.27
C TYR A 88 -11.11 0.05 14.49
N ASP A 89 -11.75 -0.54 13.48
CA ASP A 89 -13.16 -0.96 13.56
C ASP A 89 -13.39 -2.01 14.66
N LEU A 90 -12.48 -2.98 14.81
CA LEU A 90 -12.54 -3.98 15.88
C LEU A 90 -12.40 -3.36 17.27
N GLN A 91 -11.49 -2.39 17.44
CA GLN A 91 -11.29 -1.68 18.70
C GLN A 91 -12.55 -0.89 19.09
N ILE A 92 -13.12 -0.13 18.16
CA ILE A 92 -14.38 0.60 18.39
C ILE A 92 -15.53 -0.35 18.73
N LYS A 93 -15.70 -1.44 17.96
CA LYS A 93 -16.74 -2.45 18.22
C LYS A 93 -16.56 -3.19 19.54
N SER A 94 -15.32 -3.27 20.05
CA SER A 94 -15.04 -3.82 21.38
C SER A 94 -15.40 -2.88 22.54
N GLY A 95 -15.82 -1.64 22.23
CA GLY A 95 -16.24 -0.63 23.20
C GLY A 95 -15.16 0.38 23.58
N LEU A 96 -14.01 0.39 22.89
CA LEU A 96 -13.01 1.44 23.08
C LEU A 96 -13.51 2.77 22.50
N SER A 97 -13.16 3.85 23.17
CA SER A 97 -13.37 5.21 22.67
C SER A 97 -12.42 5.51 21.51
N SER A 98 -12.85 6.32 20.53
CA SER A 98 -11.95 6.79 19.44
C SER A 98 -10.70 7.51 19.97
N ASN A 99 -10.75 8.06 21.19
CA ASN A 99 -9.62 8.73 21.84
C ASN A 99 -8.88 7.84 22.86
N SER A 100 -9.12 6.52 22.88
CA SER A 100 -8.35 5.63 23.75
C SER A 100 -6.90 5.53 23.26
N PRO A 101 -5.92 5.27 24.14
CA PRO A 101 -4.51 5.15 23.73
C PRO A 101 -4.28 4.12 22.61
N GLU A 102 -5.01 3.02 22.64
CA GLU A 102 -4.92 1.96 21.62
C GLU A 102 -5.44 2.44 20.26
N VAL A 103 -6.59 3.12 20.24
CA VAL A 103 -7.16 3.65 19.00
C VAL A 103 -6.32 4.81 18.46
N GLU A 104 -5.82 5.69 19.31
CA GLU A 104 -4.90 6.77 18.91
C GLU A 104 -3.61 6.21 18.30
N GLN A 105 -3.07 5.11 18.83
CA GLN A 105 -1.90 4.46 18.25
C GLN A 105 -2.20 3.88 16.86
N THR A 106 -3.35 3.23 16.68
CA THR A 106 -3.78 2.74 15.36
C THR A 106 -3.98 3.89 14.37
N LYS A 107 -4.58 5.01 14.81
CA LYS A 107 -4.74 6.22 13.98
C LYS A 107 -3.40 6.85 13.61
N LYS A 108 -2.45 6.88 14.55
CA LYS A 108 -1.08 7.31 14.28
C LYS A 108 -0.47 6.45 13.18
N GLU A 109 -0.41 5.14 13.37
CA GLU A 109 0.15 4.21 12.38
C GLU A 109 -0.52 4.35 11.01
N LEU A 110 -1.85 4.53 10.96
CA LEU A 110 -2.57 4.73 9.70
C LEU A 110 -2.22 6.06 9.03
N PHE A 111 -2.09 7.14 9.80
CA PHE A 111 -1.66 8.45 9.29
C PHE A 111 -0.29 8.34 8.62
N PHE A 112 0.69 7.78 9.32
CA PHE A 112 2.06 7.63 8.81
C PHE A 112 2.14 6.69 7.59
N ALA A 113 1.33 5.62 7.55
CA ALA A 113 1.27 4.73 6.40
C ALA A 113 0.71 5.42 5.13
N LEU A 114 -0.27 6.32 5.28
CA LEU A 114 -0.80 7.11 4.17
C LEU A 114 0.16 8.21 3.74
N GLU A 115 0.83 8.87 4.69
CA GLU A 115 1.93 9.81 4.41
C GLU A 115 3.06 9.15 3.63
N ALA A 116 3.42 7.90 3.96
CA ALA A 116 4.41 7.16 3.20
C ALA A 116 4.00 7.02 1.72
N ILE A 117 2.72 6.80 1.41
CA ILE A 117 2.26 6.77 0.00
C ILE A 117 2.41 8.13 -0.68
N ASN A 118 2.05 9.22 0.01
CA ASN A 118 2.24 10.57 -0.52
C ASN A 118 3.71 10.88 -0.77
N ARG A 119 4.60 10.42 0.12
CA ARG A 119 6.04 10.55 -0.02
C ARG A 119 6.59 9.75 -1.21
N LEU A 120 6.10 8.54 -1.43
CA LEU A 120 6.48 7.73 -2.60
C LEU A 120 6.00 8.31 -3.94
N ASP A 121 4.83 8.96 -3.96
CA ASP A 121 4.32 9.72 -5.11
C ASP A 121 5.22 10.94 -5.34
N TRP A 122 5.43 11.75 -4.29
CA TRP A 122 6.29 12.94 -4.30
C TRP A 122 7.74 12.73 -4.77
N GLU A 123 8.34 11.60 -4.37
CA GLU A 123 9.75 11.30 -4.68
C GLU A 123 9.95 10.69 -6.07
N ALA A 124 8.88 10.36 -6.79
CA ALA A 124 9.00 9.58 -8.01
C ALA A 124 9.79 10.32 -9.10
N GLU A 125 9.42 11.56 -9.42
CA GLU A 125 10.08 12.34 -10.46
C GLU A 125 11.54 12.66 -10.12
N GLN A 126 11.80 12.94 -8.85
CA GLN A 126 13.14 13.25 -8.35
C GLN A 126 14.06 12.03 -8.48
N SER A 127 13.57 10.85 -8.10
CA SER A 127 14.33 9.60 -8.15
C SER A 127 14.73 9.20 -9.57
N TRP A 128 13.90 9.57 -10.55
CA TRP A 128 14.12 9.29 -11.97
C TRP A 128 14.85 10.40 -12.74
N ASP A 129 15.39 11.42 -12.05
CA ASP A 129 16.10 12.57 -12.65
C ASP A 129 15.29 13.24 -13.77
N CYS A 130 13.99 13.47 -13.55
CA CYS A 130 13.12 14.05 -14.59
C CYS A 130 13.67 15.38 -15.12
N SER A 131 14.08 15.40 -16.40
CA SER A 131 14.53 16.64 -17.05
C SER A 131 13.43 17.71 -17.17
N ALA A 132 12.16 17.32 -17.02
CA ALA A 132 11.01 18.22 -16.94
C ALA A 132 10.94 19.02 -15.62
N CYS A 133 11.71 18.62 -14.60
CA CYS A 133 11.90 19.40 -13.37
C CYS A 133 12.88 20.53 -13.69
N ILE A 134 12.37 21.67 -14.16
CA ILE A 134 13.20 22.84 -14.51
C ILE A 134 13.58 23.59 -13.23
N GLY A 135 14.87 23.63 -12.88
CA GLY A 135 15.40 24.46 -11.78
C GLY A 135 15.96 23.64 -10.61
N ASP A 136 15.81 24.16 -9.39
CA ASP A 136 16.46 23.69 -8.13
C ASP A 136 15.98 22.29 -7.63
N GLY A 137 15.51 21.42 -8.53
CA GLY A 137 15.07 20.05 -8.21
C GLY A 137 13.58 19.89 -7.89
N PHE A 138 12.78 20.94 -8.03
CA PHE A 138 11.34 20.90 -7.81
C PHE A 138 10.60 20.72 -9.13
N CYS A 139 9.73 19.71 -9.24
CA CYS A 139 8.78 19.63 -10.35
C CYS A 139 7.42 20.10 -9.81
N GLU A 140 6.83 21.07 -10.50
CA GLU A 140 5.46 21.50 -10.18
C GLU A 140 4.55 20.26 -10.38
N ASP A 141 3.72 19.94 -9.37
CA ASP A 141 2.83 18.77 -9.34
C ASP A 141 3.46 17.36 -9.17
N ASN A 142 4.51 17.23 -8.34
CA ASN A 142 5.12 15.93 -7.96
C ASN A 142 4.21 14.92 -7.25
N ILE A 143 2.97 15.30 -6.87
CA ILE A 143 1.98 14.35 -6.38
C ILE A 143 0.90 14.18 -7.44
N ASN A 144 1.05 13.18 -8.29
CA ASN A 144 0.23 13.01 -9.49
C ASN A 144 -0.26 11.58 -9.69
N GLY A 145 0.09 10.65 -8.79
CA GLY A 145 -0.31 9.25 -8.86
C GLY A 145 0.74 8.33 -9.50
N PHE A 146 1.85 8.86 -10.00
CA PHE A 146 3.06 8.12 -10.31
C PHE A 146 3.93 8.02 -9.06
N PHE A 147 4.22 6.80 -8.61
CA PHE A 147 5.02 6.61 -7.40
C PHE A 147 6.14 5.57 -7.59
N ILE A 148 7.18 5.69 -6.76
CA ILE A 148 8.23 4.68 -6.62
C ILE A 148 7.85 3.61 -5.59
N ARG A 149 8.46 2.42 -5.69
CA ARG A 149 8.08 1.26 -4.84
C ARG A 149 8.41 1.42 -3.36
N ASP A 150 9.51 2.07 -3.08
CA ASP A 150 10.03 2.38 -1.76
C ASP A 150 11.03 3.54 -1.90
N ASP A 151 11.35 4.16 -0.77
CA ASP A 151 12.28 5.29 -0.64
C ASP A 151 13.38 5.01 0.39
N VAL A 152 13.70 3.73 0.64
CA VAL A 152 14.69 3.35 1.66
C VAL A 152 16.10 3.70 1.18
N PRO A 153 16.78 4.68 1.80
CA PRO A 153 18.07 5.15 1.31
C PRO A 153 19.20 4.18 1.70
N ARG A 154 20.33 4.29 0.98
CA ARG A 154 21.49 3.40 1.14
C ARG A 154 22.10 3.51 2.53
N ASP A 155 22.06 4.69 3.14
CA ASP A 155 22.67 4.94 4.43
C ASP A 155 21.88 4.36 5.61
N PHE A 156 20.67 3.80 5.40
CA PHE A 156 19.93 3.11 6.47
C PHE A 156 20.76 2.05 7.20
N GLU A 157 21.69 1.36 6.51
CA GLU A 157 22.53 0.31 7.10
C GLU A 157 23.75 0.85 7.87
N THR A 158 24.07 2.13 7.70
CA THR A 158 25.22 2.80 8.33
C THR A 158 24.80 3.87 9.35
N ASN A 159 23.57 4.35 9.27
CA ASN A 159 23.02 5.34 10.17
C ASN A 159 22.55 4.66 11.46
N GLN A 160 23.23 4.97 12.57
CA GLN A 160 23.00 4.32 13.86
C GLN A 160 21.55 4.50 14.34
N THR A 161 20.87 5.60 14.01
CA THR A 161 19.46 5.80 14.39
C THR A 161 18.54 4.80 13.71
N TYR A 162 18.67 4.56 12.40
CA TYR A 162 17.86 3.55 11.70
C TYR A 162 18.20 2.13 12.15
N ILE A 163 19.49 1.85 12.35
CA ILE A 163 19.96 0.56 12.89
C ILE A 163 19.35 0.29 14.26
N ASP A 164 19.36 1.28 15.16
CA ASP A 164 18.78 1.14 16.49
C ASP A 164 17.27 0.89 16.39
N LYS A 165 16.53 1.68 15.61
CA LYS A 165 15.09 1.46 15.39
C LYS A 165 14.77 0.07 14.80
N LEU A 166 15.59 -0.43 13.87
CA LEU A 166 15.43 -1.77 13.25
C LEU A 166 15.80 -2.94 14.17
N ASN A 167 16.63 -2.69 15.18
CA ASN A 167 17.07 -3.70 16.14
C ASN A 167 16.25 -3.68 17.43
N GLU A 168 15.73 -2.51 17.83
CA GLU A 168 14.76 -2.35 18.92
C GLU A 168 13.46 -3.14 18.66
N SER A 169 13.15 -3.41 17.40
CA SER A 169 11.96 -4.17 17.02
C SER A 169 12.11 -5.69 17.06
N TRP A 170 13.31 -6.23 17.38
CA TRP A 170 13.53 -7.68 17.52
C TRP A 170 12.99 -8.24 18.82
N VAL A 171 12.15 -9.28 18.70
CA VAL A 171 11.68 -10.06 19.85
C VAL A 171 12.02 -11.54 19.67
N PRO A 172 13.04 -12.09 20.36
CA PRO A 172 14.02 -11.40 21.21
C PRO A 172 15.15 -10.73 20.41
N ILE A 173 15.74 -9.68 20.99
CA ILE A 173 16.97 -9.05 20.49
C ILE A 173 18.07 -10.12 20.44
N HIS A 174 18.53 -10.49 19.25
CA HIS A 174 19.66 -11.40 19.11
C HIS A 174 20.96 -10.67 19.46
N ASP A 175 21.74 -11.22 20.39
CA ASP A 175 23.06 -10.70 20.76
C ASP A 175 23.97 -10.63 19.51
N GLY A 176 24.19 -9.42 18.99
CA GLY A 176 25.27 -9.10 18.05
C GLY A 176 24.98 -9.27 16.55
N HIS A 177 23.77 -9.67 16.15
CA HIS A 177 23.40 -9.80 14.73
C HIS A 177 22.68 -8.54 14.24
N ARG A 178 23.47 -7.52 13.88
CA ARG A 178 22.94 -6.30 13.24
C ARG A 178 22.56 -6.60 11.79
N VAL A 179 21.55 -5.90 11.27
CA VAL A 179 21.26 -5.87 9.82
C VAL A 179 22.57 -5.70 9.06
N LYS A 180 22.93 -6.70 8.25
CA LYS A 180 24.18 -6.70 7.49
C LYS A 180 24.03 -6.05 6.13
N CYS A 181 22.79 -5.94 5.67
CA CYS A 181 22.47 -5.45 4.36
C CYS A 181 21.01 -4.99 4.30
N ILE A 182 20.81 -3.86 3.61
CA ILE A 182 19.48 -3.38 3.24
C ILE A 182 19.26 -3.54 1.75
N ALA A 183 18.06 -3.97 1.42
CA ALA A 183 17.71 -4.51 0.14
C ALA A 183 16.50 -3.78 -0.43
N SER A 184 16.71 -2.62 -1.02
CA SER A 184 15.64 -1.72 -1.43
C SER A 184 15.64 -1.50 -2.94
N SER A 185 14.45 -1.35 -3.53
CA SER A 185 14.34 -0.96 -4.94
C SER A 185 14.81 0.47 -5.15
N TYR A 186 14.75 1.34 -4.13
CA TYR A 186 15.32 2.69 -4.20
C TYR A 186 16.83 2.71 -4.48
N ILE A 187 17.58 1.74 -3.94
CA ILE A 187 19.04 1.68 -4.04
C ILE A 187 19.56 0.66 -5.06
N ALA A 188 18.75 -0.35 -5.38
CA ALA A 188 19.18 -1.49 -6.19
C ALA A 188 19.39 -1.17 -7.67
N TYR A 189 18.93 -0.02 -8.14
CA TYR A 189 19.02 0.39 -9.54
C TYR A 189 20.01 1.56 -9.72
N VAL A 190 20.58 1.66 -10.92
CA VAL A 190 21.51 2.74 -11.29
C VAL A 190 20.84 4.11 -11.21
N LYS A 191 19.55 4.18 -11.52
CA LYS A 191 18.68 5.32 -11.20
C LYS A 191 17.93 5.00 -9.92
N HIS A 192 17.82 5.97 -9.03
CA HIS A 192 17.12 5.76 -7.77
C HIS A 192 15.64 5.48 -8.02
N GLY A 193 15.05 4.62 -7.18
CA GLY A 193 13.65 4.25 -7.30
C GLY A 193 13.38 3.19 -8.37
N SER A 194 12.29 2.46 -8.16
CA SER A 194 11.69 1.57 -9.16
C SER A 194 10.26 2.00 -9.37
N GLU A 195 9.78 1.93 -10.61
CA GLU A 195 8.43 2.35 -10.93
C GLU A 195 7.38 1.42 -10.30
N MET A 196 6.20 1.99 -9.99
CA MET A 196 5.00 1.24 -9.62
C MET A 196 4.59 0.17 -10.64
N SER A 197 3.78 -0.78 -10.20
CA SER A 197 3.25 -1.88 -11.04
C SER A 197 1.81 -2.20 -10.65
N GLN A 198 1.13 -3.04 -11.45
CA GLN A 198 -0.32 -3.24 -11.29
C GLN A 198 -0.71 -3.93 -9.99
N ASP A 199 0.10 -4.86 -9.52
CA ASP A 199 -0.09 -5.50 -8.23
C ASP A 199 0.04 -4.48 -7.10
N HIS A 200 0.98 -3.54 -7.14
CA HIS A 200 1.04 -2.45 -6.16
C HIS A 200 -0.29 -1.71 -6.04
N LEU A 201 -0.88 -1.28 -7.16
CA LEU A 201 -2.15 -0.57 -7.15
C LEU A 201 -3.30 -1.45 -6.64
N ALA A 202 -3.33 -2.73 -7.01
CA ALA A 202 -4.36 -3.65 -6.54
C ALA A 202 -4.38 -3.76 -5.01
N PHE A 203 -3.20 -3.83 -4.39
CA PHE A 203 -3.08 -3.92 -2.94
C PHE A 203 -3.30 -2.58 -2.23
N LEU A 204 -2.87 -1.46 -2.82
CA LEU A 204 -3.21 -0.13 -2.30
C LEU A 204 -4.71 0.09 -2.31
N PHE A 205 -5.39 -0.24 -3.42
CA PHE A 205 -6.84 -0.06 -3.53
C PHE A 205 -7.62 -0.97 -2.58
N LEU A 206 -7.09 -2.16 -2.26
CA LEU A 206 -7.61 -2.98 -1.18
C LEU A 206 -7.52 -2.25 0.17
N GLY A 207 -6.36 -1.68 0.49
CA GLY A 207 -6.15 -0.88 1.70
C GLY A 207 -7.10 0.33 1.77
N PHE A 208 -7.18 1.10 0.69
CA PHE A 208 -8.05 2.28 0.59
C PHE A 208 -9.54 1.93 0.70
N ALA A 209 -9.97 0.82 0.09
CA ALA A 209 -11.33 0.32 0.25
C ALA A 209 -11.63 -0.06 1.70
N CYS A 210 -10.66 -0.66 2.41
CA CYS A 210 -10.80 -0.92 3.85
C CYS A 210 -10.91 0.37 4.67
N VAL A 211 -10.10 1.40 4.39
CA VAL A 211 -10.23 2.71 5.05
C VAL A 211 -11.63 3.26 4.85
N LYS A 212 -12.12 3.29 3.60
CA LYS A 212 -13.46 3.80 3.28
C LYS A 212 -14.58 3.00 3.97
N HIS A 213 -14.40 1.68 4.09
CA HIS A 213 -15.43 0.81 4.65
C HIS A 213 -15.48 0.86 6.19
N PHE A 214 -14.33 0.92 6.85
CA PHE A 214 -14.21 0.70 8.30
C PHE A 214 -14.11 1.99 9.12
N LEU A 215 -13.67 3.10 8.51
CA LEU A 215 -13.48 4.36 9.24
C LEU A 215 -14.64 5.33 9.01
N PRO A 216 -15.04 6.11 10.04
CA PRO A 216 -15.94 7.25 9.87
C PRO A 216 -15.38 8.30 8.91
N GLU A 217 -16.26 8.97 8.16
CA GLU A 217 -15.89 9.95 7.12
C GLU A 217 -15.01 11.10 7.63
N ASN A 218 -15.13 11.49 8.90
CA ASN A 218 -14.39 12.59 9.52
C ASN A 218 -13.27 12.13 10.46
N GLU A 219 -12.99 10.82 10.49
CA GLU A 219 -11.95 10.28 11.38
C GLU A 219 -10.57 10.77 10.94
N ASN A 220 -9.74 11.15 11.91
CA ASN A 220 -8.44 11.77 11.68
C ASN A 220 -7.47 11.45 12.83
N TYR A 221 -6.18 11.72 12.60
CA TYR A 221 -5.15 11.69 13.64
C TYR A 221 -4.83 13.10 14.14
N MET A 222 -5.28 13.44 15.35
CA MET A 222 -4.95 14.70 16.05
C MET A 222 -5.15 15.99 15.22
N ASN A 223 -6.09 16.00 14.27
CA ASN A 223 -6.30 17.08 13.30
C ASN A 223 -5.05 17.45 12.47
N LYS A 224 -4.07 16.55 12.33
CA LYS A 224 -2.96 16.71 11.39
C LYS A 224 -3.50 16.79 9.95
N ILE A 225 -2.81 17.57 9.13
CA ILE A 225 -3.07 17.73 7.70
C ILE A 225 -2.09 16.83 6.97
N PHE A 226 -2.52 16.20 5.88
CA PHE A 226 -1.63 15.40 5.05
C PHE A 226 -0.66 16.27 4.23
N SER A 227 0.55 15.77 3.97
CA SER A 227 1.63 16.52 3.32
C SER A 227 1.52 16.58 1.79
N ASP A 228 0.36 16.26 1.22
CA ASP A 228 0.16 16.22 -0.23
C ASP A 228 0.25 17.61 -0.91
N GLY A 229 0.21 18.69 -0.14
CA GLY A 229 0.26 20.07 -0.64
C GLY A 229 -0.94 20.46 -1.52
N LYS A 230 -1.89 19.55 -1.75
CA LYS A 230 -3.05 19.72 -2.65
C LYS A 230 -4.35 19.82 -1.87
N SER A 231 -4.40 19.24 -0.69
CA SER A 231 -5.58 19.26 0.16
C SER A 231 -5.26 19.83 1.55
N SER A 232 -6.24 20.51 2.15
CA SER A 232 -6.20 20.76 3.59
C SER A 232 -6.87 19.59 4.35
N THR A 233 -6.78 18.38 3.78
CA THR A 233 -7.49 17.22 4.28
C THR A 233 -6.89 16.75 5.58
N ARG A 234 -7.77 16.46 6.54
CA ARG A 234 -7.43 15.83 7.82
C ARG A 234 -8.01 14.42 7.94
N SER A 235 -8.98 14.09 7.09
CA SER A 235 -9.73 12.84 7.17
C SER A 235 -8.99 11.73 6.43
N PHE A 236 -8.88 10.57 7.07
CA PHE A 236 -8.34 9.37 6.43
C PHE A 236 -9.11 8.97 5.18
N VAL A 237 -10.45 9.09 5.22
CA VAL A 237 -11.31 8.72 4.10
C VAL A 237 -11.11 9.69 2.94
N LYS A 238 -11.01 10.99 3.21
CA LYS A 238 -10.73 11.99 2.17
C LYS A 238 -9.35 11.80 1.56
N GLU A 239 -8.35 11.49 2.36
CA GLU A 239 -6.99 11.25 1.87
C GLU A 239 -6.94 10.08 0.88
N VAL A 240 -7.53 8.92 1.24
CA VAL A 240 -7.54 7.78 0.31
C VAL A 240 -8.36 8.05 -0.94
N GLN A 241 -9.37 8.92 -0.87
CA GLN A 241 -10.11 9.38 -2.05
C GLN A 241 -9.21 10.22 -2.96
N GLU A 242 -8.44 11.15 -2.41
CA GLU A 242 -7.53 12.02 -3.14
C GLU A 242 -6.36 11.24 -3.75
N ILE A 243 -5.75 10.31 -3.01
CA ILE A 243 -4.72 9.40 -3.57
C ILE A 243 -5.31 8.57 -4.73
N THR A 244 -6.52 8.02 -4.53
CA THR A 244 -7.19 7.22 -5.56
C THR A 244 -7.48 8.03 -6.83
N VAL A 245 -7.91 9.28 -6.66
CA VAL A 245 -8.16 10.24 -7.75
C VAL A 245 -6.90 10.41 -8.58
N ARG A 246 -5.77 10.74 -7.94
CA ARG A 246 -4.48 10.99 -8.62
C ARG A 246 -4.04 9.77 -9.42
N ILE A 247 -4.06 8.59 -8.80
CA ILE A 247 -3.65 7.33 -9.45
C ILE A 247 -4.53 7.03 -10.69
N ILE A 248 -5.85 7.19 -10.58
CA ILE A 248 -6.75 6.94 -11.71
C ILE A 248 -6.56 7.96 -12.82
N ASP A 249 -6.45 9.24 -12.47
CA ASP A 249 -6.23 10.31 -13.44
C ASP A 249 -4.91 10.09 -14.19
N TYR A 250 -3.85 9.67 -13.48
CA TYR A 250 -2.57 9.28 -14.09
C TYR A 250 -2.74 8.12 -15.08
N LEU A 251 -3.40 7.04 -14.68
CA LEU A 251 -3.62 5.89 -15.56
C LEU A 251 -4.46 6.27 -16.78
N VAL A 252 -5.51 7.07 -16.61
CA VAL A 252 -6.39 7.51 -17.71
C VAL A 252 -5.62 8.40 -18.67
N LEU A 253 -4.81 9.34 -18.18
CA LEU A 253 -3.97 10.21 -18.99
C LEU A 253 -3.01 9.41 -19.89
N HIS A 254 -2.59 8.24 -19.44
CA HIS A 254 -1.66 7.36 -20.15
C HIS A 254 -2.34 6.12 -20.75
N ASP A 255 -3.62 6.21 -21.12
CA ASP A 255 -4.37 5.14 -21.79
C ASP A 255 -4.30 3.78 -21.06
N TRP A 256 -4.41 3.83 -19.73
CA TRP A 256 -4.27 2.68 -18.83
C TRP A 256 -2.93 1.95 -18.95
N THR A 257 -1.88 2.69 -19.31
CA THR A 257 -0.51 2.20 -19.34
C THR A 257 0.27 2.84 -18.20
N TYR A 258 0.96 2.04 -17.39
CA TYR A 258 1.96 2.55 -16.47
C TYR A 258 3.06 3.22 -17.28
N TRP A 259 3.11 4.54 -17.17
CA TRP A 259 4.06 5.38 -17.88
C TRP A 259 5.10 5.88 -16.89
N ASN A 260 6.34 6.04 -17.34
CA ASN A 260 7.37 6.79 -16.65
C ASN A 260 7.58 8.07 -17.45
N ILE A 261 7.08 9.18 -16.91
CA ILE A 261 7.13 10.49 -17.58
C ILE A 261 8.58 10.97 -17.79
N CYS A 262 9.48 10.63 -16.88
CA CYS A 262 10.88 11.09 -16.90
C CYS A 262 11.68 10.43 -18.02
N GLU A 263 11.41 9.15 -18.27
CA GLU A 263 12.05 8.39 -19.34
C GLU A 263 11.24 8.41 -20.65
N SER A 264 10.02 9.00 -20.63
CA SER A 264 9.09 9.00 -21.75
C SER A 264 8.87 7.60 -22.35
N ARG A 265 8.66 6.61 -21.48
CA ARG A 265 8.41 5.21 -21.84
C ARG A 265 7.40 4.58 -20.90
N CYS A 266 6.83 3.45 -21.28
CA CYS A 266 6.11 2.62 -20.34
C CYS A 266 7.05 2.01 -19.29
N VAL A 267 6.48 1.70 -18.13
CA VAL A 267 7.17 1.04 -17.03
C VAL A 267 7.54 -0.38 -17.47
N HIS A 268 8.83 -0.71 -17.40
CA HIS A 268 9.33 -2.02 -17.82
C HIS A 268 9.31 -3.07 -16.70
N GLY A 269 8.86 -2.71 -15.50
CA GLY A 269 8.92 -3.58 -14.33
C GLY A 269 10.37 -3.88 -13.93
N VAL A 270 10.74 -5.16 -13.89
CA VAL A 270 12.00 -5.69 -13.29
C VAL A 270 13.25 -5.46 -14.18
N ASN A 271 13.13 -4.71 -15.28
CA ASN A 271 14.19 -4.57 -16.30
C ASN A 271 15.10 -3.35 -16.14
N ASN A 272 15.01 -2.65 -15.01
CA ASN A 272 15.89 -1.52 -14.75
C ASN A 272 17.31 -2.03 -14.49
N GLU A 273 18.31 -1.27 -14.96
CA GLU A 273 19.73 -1.62 -14.78
C GLU A 273 20.06 -1.62 -13.28
N LYS A 274 20.57 -2.76 -12.78
CA LYS A 274 20.86 -2.96 -11.37
C LYS A 274 22.27 -2.51 -11.02
N ASP A 275 22.45 -1.91 -9.85
CA ASP A 275 23.78 -1.67 -9.27
C ASP A 275 24.33 -3.01 -8.72
N GLU A 276 25.40 -3.51 -9.34
CA GLU A 276 26.07 -4.76 -8.96
C GLU A 276 26.65 -4.71 -7.53
N ASN A 277 26.82 -3.52 -6.95
CA ASN A 277 27.37 -3.35 -5.60
C ASN A 277 26.31 -3.46 -4.49
N VAL A 278 25.03 -3.61 -4.86
CA VAL A 278 23.96 -3.84 -3.90
C VAL A 278 23.90 -5.34 -3.60
N CYS A 279 23.30 -5.73 -2.48
CA CYS A 279 23.30 -7.11 -1.99
C CYS A 279 22.70 -8.19 -2.93
N PHE A 280 22.30 -7.82 -4.15
CA PHE A 280 21.69 -8.67 -5.17
C PHE A 280 22.42 -8.66 -6.52
N ALA A 281 23.76 -8.70 -6.52
CA ALA A 281 24.52 -8.95 -7.76
C ALA A 281 24.08 -10.21 -8.54
N ASN A 282 23.26 -11.10 -7.96
CA ASN A 282 22.86 -12.38 -8.54
C ASN A 282 21.38 -12.51 -8.95
N GLU A 283 20.53 -11.49 -8.79
CA GLU A 283 19.13 -11.59 -9.23
C GLU A 283 18.99 -11.28 -10.73
N ASN A 284 19.22 -12.31 -11.56
CA ASN A 284 19.01 -12.29 -13.00
C ASN A 284 17.52 -12.18 -13.35
N GLY A 285 17.00 -10.95 -13.41
CA GLY A 285 15.74 -10.67 -14.07
C GLY A 285 15.98 -10.42 -15.55
N SER A 286 15.63 -11.37 -16.42
CA SER A 286 15.66 -11.16 -17.87
C SER A 286 14.22 -11.09 -18.40
N HIS A 287 13.67 -9.88 -18.50
CA HIS A 287 12.49 -9.65 -19.33
C HIS A 287 12.89 -8.80 -20.54
N THR A 288 13.40 -9.44 -21.58
CA THR A 288 13.72 -8.75 -22.84
C THR A 288 12.43 -8.39 -23.58
N GLY A 289 11.97 -7.14 -23.45
CA GLY A 289 10.84 -6.64 -24.22
C GLY A 289 10.55 -5.16 -23.98
N SER A 290 10.80 -4.33 -24.99
CA SER A 290 10.54 -2.88 -24.99
C SER A 290 9.11 -2.52 -25.43
N LEU A 291 8.14 -3.41 -25.19
CA LEU A 291 6.77 -3.23 -25.69
C LEU A 291 5.86 -3.08 -24.49
N CYS A 292 5.10 -1.97 -24.41
CA CYS A 292 4.15 -1.71 -23.32
C CYS A 292 3.07 -2.79 -23.17
N GLU A 293 2.87 -3.60 -24.22
CA GLU A 293 2.02 -4.79 -24.25
C GLU A 293 2.62 -5.98 -23.47
N ARG A 294 3.91 -5.97 -23.15
CA ARG A 294 4.67 -7.05 -22.51
C ARG A 294 5.37 -6.51 -21.26
N GLY A 295 5.25 -7.20 -20.13
CA GLY A 295 5.97 -6.82 -18.90
C GLY A 295 5.13 -6.10 -17.84
N GLY A 296 3.80 -6.13 -17.95
CA GLY A 296 2.93 -5.65 -16.87
C GLY A 296 2.73 -4.14 -16.81
N ALA A 297 3.11 -3.38 -17.85
CA ALA A 297 2.79 -1.95 -17.96
C ALA A 297 1.34 -1.69 -18.41
N ASN A 298 0.73 -2.60 -19.18
CA ASN A 298 -0.64 -2.42 -19.67
C ASN A 298 -1.67 -2.83 -18.60
N ALA A 299 -2.29 -1.86 -17.93
CA ALA A 299 -3.33 -2.05 -16.94
C ALA A 299 -4.75 -2.19 -17.55
N PHE A 300 -4.90 -2.09 -18.87
CA PHE A 300 -6.20 -2.00 -19.54
C PHE A 300 -7.13 -3.17 -19.22
N TYR A 301 -6.61 -4.40 -19.16
CA TYR A 301 -7.41 -5.57 -18.78
C TYR A 301 -7.91 -5.54 -17.33
N HIS A 302 -7.22 -4.80 -16.46
CA HIS A 302 -7.61 -4.60 -15.05
C HIS A 302 -8.32 -3.27 -14.83
N ALA A 303 -8.46 -2.42 -15.86
CA ALA A 303 -9.04 -1.09 -15.77
C ALA A 303 -10.45 -1.12 -15.18
N VAL A 304 -11.24 -2.15 -15.50
CA VAL A 304 -12.58 -2.35 -14.93
C VAL A 304 -12.53 -2.53 -13.41
N GLY A 305 -11.58 -3.34 -12.91
CA GLY A 305 -11.40 -3.58 -11.48
C GLY A 305 -10.95 -2.31 -10.76
N PHE A 306 -9.95 -1.61 -11.30
CA PHE A 306 -9.48 -0.35 -10.74
C PHE A 306 -10.56 0.74 -10.74
N ALA A 307 -11.30 0.90 -11.84
CA ALA A 307 -12.39 1.85 -11.93
C ALA A 307 -13.55 1.52 -10.95
N ALA A 308 -13.88 0.24 -10.78
CA ALA A 308 -14.90 -0.18 -9.82
C ALA A 308 -14.47 0.10 -8.37
N SER A 309 -13.23 -0.21 -8.02
CA SER A 309 -12.65 0.11 -6.71
C SER A 309 -12.59 1.62 -6.48
N ALA A 310 -12.16 2.40 -7.47
CA ALA A 310 -12.13 3.85 -7.38
C ALA A 310 -13.53 4.44 -7.18
N LYS A 311 -14.54 3.94 -7.90
CA LYS A 311 -15.94 4.33 -7.69
C LYS A 311 -16.40 4.05 -6.27
N PHE A 312 -16.05 2.89 -5.71
CA PHE A 312 -16.38 2.55 -4.33
C PHE A 312 -15.70 3.49 -3.33
N ILE A 313 -14.40 3.76 -3.49
CA ILE A 313 -13.63 4.60 -2.58
C ILE A 313 -14.13 6.06 -2.61
N THR A 314 -14.41 6.60 -3.80
CA THR A 314 -14.73 8.03 -4.05
C THR A 314 -16.22 8.38 -4.02
N GLU A 315 -17.09 7.44 -3.64
CA GLU A 315 -18.55 7.62 -3.61
C GLU A 315 -19.17 8.09 -4.95
N GLY A 316 -18.51 7.77 -6.07
CA GLY A 316 -19.04 7.96 -7.43
C GLY A 316 -19.13 9.39 -7.96
N SER A 317 -18.79 10.42 -7.17
CA SER A 317 -19.09 11.82 -7.53
C SER A 317 -18.35 12.37 -8.78
N ILE A 318 -17.23 11.77 -9.19
CA ILE A 318 -16.42 12.25 -10.32
C ILE A 318 -16.04 11.13 -11.31
N TYR A 319 -15.96 9.89 -10.81
CA TYR A 319 -15.48 8.75 -11.60
C TYR A 319 -16.59 7.93 -12.24
N GLU A 320 -17.86 8.18 -11.99
CA GLU A 320 -18.91 7.40 -12.64
C GLU A 320 -18.85 7.55 -14.17
N GLN A 321 -18.64 8.77 -14.67
CA GLN A 321 -18.49 9.00 -16.11
C GLN A 321 -17.17 8.44 -16.67
N HIS A 322 -16.06 8.58 -15.95
CA HIS A 322 -14.77 8.00 -16.35
C HIS A 322 -14.82 6.46 -16.37
N ALA A 323 -15.34 5.85 -15.31
CA ALA A 323 -15.54 4.40 -15.24
C ALA A 323 -16.46 3.90 -16.35
N ILE A 324 -17.54 4.63 -16.68
CA ILE A 324 -18.39 4.33 -17.83
C ILE A 324 -17.60 4.42 -19.15
N ASN A 325 -16.80 5.47 -19.35
CA ASN A 325 -15.99 5.63 -20.55
C ASN A 325 -14.96 4.51 -20.70
N VAL A 326 -14.35 4.08 -19.59
CA VAL A 326 -13.39 2.98 -19.51
C VAL A 326 -14.08 1.64 -19.76
N LEU A 327 -15.24 1.41 -19.16
CA LEU A 327 -16.05 0.22 -19.44
C LEU A 327 -16.43 0.15 -20.92
N ASN A 328 -16.80 1.28 -21.52
CA ASN A 328 -17.13 1.35 -22.94
C ASN A 328 -15.90 1.13 -23.84
N SER A 329 -14.72 1.65 -23.47
CA SER A 329 -13.48 1.43 -24.23
C SER A 329 -13.00 -0.01 -24.12
N VAL A 330 -13.03 -0.60 -22.92
CA VAL A 330 -12.73 -2.03 -22.68
C VAL A 330 -13.72 -2.91 -23.43
N TYR A 331 -15.02 -2.63 -23.35
CA TYR A 331 -16.04 -3.36 -24.10
C TYR A 331 -15.80 -3.29 -25.60
N SER A 332 -15.54 -2.09 -26.13
CA SER A 332 -15.27 -1.90 -27.57
C SER A 332 -14.00 -2.64 -28.02
N TYR A 333 -12.93 -2.60 -27.22
CA TYR A 333 -11.70 -3.34 -27.48
C TYR A 333 -11.94 -4.85 -27.46
N LEU A 334 -12.61 -5.37 -26.43
CA LEU A 334 -12.90 -6.80 -26.33
C LEU A 334 -13.81 -7.27 -27.47
N HIS A 335 -14.83 -6.47 -27.82
CA HIS A 335 -15.72 -6.74 -28.94
C HIS A 335 -14.94 -6.82 -30.26
N ASN A 336 -14.12 -5.81 -30.59
CA ASN A 336 -13.42 -5.75 -31.87
C ASN A 336 -12.29 -6.80 -32.04
N ASN A 337 -11.72 -7.31 -30.95
CA ASN A 337 -10.58 -8.23 -31.02
C ASN A 337 -10.96 -9.71 -30.78
N TYR A 338 -12.09 -9.99 -30.14
CA TYR A 338 -12.44 -11.35 -29.72
C TYR A 338 -13.84 -11.81 -30.14
N TRP A 339 -14.70 -10.93 -30.67
CA TRP A 339 -16.07 -11.24 -31.12
C TRP A 339 -16.28 -10.78 -32.56
#